data_AF-M3CKN2-F1
#
_entry.id   AF-M3CKN2-F1
#
_cell.length_a   1.000
_cell.length_b   1.000
_cell.length_c   1.000
_cell.angle_alpha   90.00
_cell.angle_beta   90.00
_cell.angle_gamma   90.00
#
_symmetry.space_group_name_H-M   'P 1'
#
loop_
_entity.id
_entity.type
_entity.pdbx_description
1 polymer ?
#
loop_
_entity_poly.entity_id
_entity_poly.type
_entity_poly.pdbx_seq_one_letter_code
_entity_poly.pdbx_strand_id
1 'polypeptide(L)'
;MSQITGFFSELKTSFDNLSQSIQSFLNTIEAIRSFLKILFSIIPLDLFLVLIFSLVLVYLFNTISPTTTRLNYTLGVLIISVLRAFFHQTLSQTWNLGPVSLTAIFLLIPAYLVSSLRFGFYFLKKFRNEKMNSIQKISKQGSITFKNHFIL
;
A
#
# COMPACT_ATOMS: atom_id res chain seq x y z
N MET A 1 22.67 54.99 39.73
CA MET A 1 22.10 54.76 38.38
C MET A 1 22.54 53.40 37.79
N SER A 2 22.74 52.35 38.61
CA SER A 2 23.40 51.10 38.13
C SER A 2 22.63 49.78 38.34
N GLN A 3 21.69 49.67 39.28
CA GLN A 3 21.00 48.40 39.53
C GLN A 3 19.79 48.15 38.62
N ILE A 4 18.96 49.17 38.41
CA ILE A 4 17.76 49.06 37.56
C ILE A 4 18.16 48.85 36.10
N THR A 5 19.17 49.57 35.61
CA THR A 5 19.75 49.39 34.28
C THR A 5 20.40 48.02 34.09
N GLY A 6 21.06 47.49 35.14
CA GLY A 6 21.59 46.11 35.14
C GLY A 6 20.47 45.06 35.04
N PHE A 7 19.42 45.21 35.84
CA PHE A 7 18.24 44.34 35.79
C PHE A 7 17.56 44.33 34.42
N PHE A 8 17.34 45.50 33.80
CA PHE A 8 16.75 45.57 32.46
C PHE A 8 17.68 45.00 31.37
N SER A 9 19.00 45.11 31.56
CA SER A 9 19.98 44.47 30.67
C SER A 9 19.91 42.95 30.76
N GLU A 10 19.87 42.38 31.97
CA GLU A 10 19.75 40.93 32.19
C GLU A 10 18.41 40.38 31.68
N LEU A 11 17.32 41.14 31.86
CA LEU A 11 16.01 40.80 31.31
C LEU A 11 16.03 40.74 29.79
N LYS A 12 16.67 41.73 29.14
CA LYS A 12 16.84 41.76 27.70
C LYS A 12 17.67 40.58 27.20
N THR A 13 18.81 40.31 27.84
CA THR A 13 19.65 39.16 27.50
C THR A 13 18.91 37.83 27.67
N SER A 14 18.10 37.69 28.72
CA SER A 14 17.29 36.48 28.94
C SER A 14 16.19 36.31 27.89
N PHE A 15 15.56 37.41 27.48
CA PHE A 15 14.57 37.41 26.41
C PHE A 15 15.20 37.05 25.06
N ASP A 16 16.37 37.62 24.74
CA ASP A 16 17.11 37.32 23.52
C ASP A 16 17.54 35.84 23.48
N ASN A 17 18.04 35.31 24.59
CA ASN A 17 18.39 33.88 24.72
C ASN A 17 17.16 32.98 24.57
N LEU A 18 16.02 33.34 25.17
CA LEU A 18 14.77 32.59 25.03
C LEU A 18 14.30 32.60 23.57
N SER A 19 14.31 33.76 22.92
CA SER A 19 13.96 33.90 21.50
C SER A 19 14.84 33.02 20.62
N GLN A 20 16.15 33.02 20.87
CA GLN A 20 17.11 32.17 20.15
C GLN A 20 16.86 30.68 20.42
N SER A 21 16.54 30.29 21.66
CA SER A 21 16.18 28.92 22.02
C SER A 21 14.89 28.46 21.35
N ILE A 22 13.86 29.32 21.30
CA ILE A 22 12.61 29.04 20.58
C ILE A 22 12.90 28.86 19.10
N GLN A 23 13.71 29.74 18.50
CA GLN A 23 14.05 29.64 17.09
C GLN A 23 14.83 28.35 16.78
N SER A 24 15.77 27.97 17.64
CA SER A 24 16.50 26.70 17.52
C SER A 24 15.58 25.49 17.66
N PHE A 25 14.62 25.53 18.58
CA PHE A 25 13.59 24.51 18.72
C PHE A 25 12.74 24.39 17.46
N LEU A 26 12.25 25.50 16.92
CA LEU A 26 11.47 25.51 15.68
C LEU A 26 12.27 24.95 14.50
N ASN A 27 13.54 25.33 14.35
CA ASN A 27 14.44 24.79 13.33
C ASN A 27 14.62 23.26 13.49
N THR A 28 14.70 22.78 14.74
CA THR A 28 14.80 21.34 15.03
C THR A 28 13.51 20.61 14.64
N ILE A 29 12.35 21.17 14.99
CA ILE A 29 11.04 20.62 14.59
C ILE A 29 10.90 20.59 13.07
N GLU A 30 11.38 21.62 12.36
CA GLU A 30 11.36 21.66 10.91
C GLU A 30 12.29 20.62 10.28
N ALA A 31 13.49 20.41 10.85
CA ALA A 31 14.38 19.33 10.44
C ALA A 31 13.74 17.95 10.65
N ILE A 32 13.10 17.72 11.80
CA ILE A 32 12.35 16.48 12.09
C ILE A 32 11.23 16.30 11.07
N ARG A 33 10.43 17.34 10.79
CA ARG A 33 9.35 17.30 9.81
C ARG A 33 9.87 16.95 8.42
N SER A 34 10.99 17.54 8.01
CA SER A 34 11.64 17.26 6.73
C SER A 34 12.10 15.80 6.64
N PHE A 35 12.76 15.29 7.68
CA PHE A 35 13.14 13.89 7.79
C PHE A 35 11.93 12.95 7.71
N LEU A 36 10.87 13.22 8.49
CA LEU A 36 9.63 12.44 8.46
C LEU A 36 8.98 12.46 7.08
N LYS A 37 9.02 13.60 6.38
CA LYS A 37 8.51 13.72 5.01
C LYS A 37 9.29 12.82 4.04
N ILE A 38 10.62 12.74 4.18
CA ILE A 38 11.45 11.83 3.38
C ILE A 38 11.14 10.37 3.74
N LEU A 39 11.08 10.04 5.03
CA LEU A 39 10.79 8.69 5.52
C LEU A 39 9.44 8.18 5.00
N PHE A 40 8.38 8.98 5.13
CA PHE A 40 7.04 8.64 4.65
C PHE A 40 6.85 8.85 3.14
N SER A 41 7.83 9.40 2.44
CA SER A 41 7.84 9.41 0.97
C SER A 41 8.22 8.03 0.39
N ILE A 42 9.00 7.23 1.13
CA ILE A 42 9.41 5.89 0.70
C ILE A 42 8.29 4.89 0.97
N ILE A 43 7.69 4.95 2.16
CA ILE A 43 6.52 4.15 2.54
C ILE A 43 5.38 5.11 2.84
N PRO A 44 4.30 5.13 2.03
CA PRO A 44 3.18 6.01 2.30
C PRO A 44 2.62 5.71 3.69
N LEU A 45 2.62 6.71 4.57
CA LEU A 45 2.10 6.62 5.95
C LEU A 45 0.71 5.96 5.98
N ASP A 46 -0.13 6.33 5.02
CA ASP A 46 -1.48 5.77 4.86
C ASP A 46 -1.49 4.25 4.75
N LEU A 47 -0.54 3.67 4.02
CA LEU A 47 -0.44 2.23 3.82
C LEU A 47 0.00 1.52 5.09
N PHE A 48 0.95 2.12 5.82
CA PHE A 48 1.41 1.62 7.11
C PHE A 48 0.28 1.64 8.16
N LEU A 49 -0.50 2.71 8.21
CA LEU A 49 -1.64 2.83 9.12
C LEU A 49 -2.69 1.76 8.83
N VAL A 50 -3.10 1.61 7.57
CA VAL A 50 -4.07 0.55 7.19
C VAL A 50 -3.53 -0.82 7.59
N LEU A 51 -2.25 -1.11 7.33
CA LEU A 51 -1.64 -2.39 7.68
C LEU A 51 -1.70 -2.67 9.20
N ILE A 52 -1.26 -1.73 10.05
CA ILE A 52 -1.24 -1.95 11.50
C ILE A 52 -2.64 -2.18 12.05
N PHE A 53 -3.61 -1.35 11.67
CA PHE A 53 -4.98 -1.51 12.16
C PHE A 53 -5.61 -2.81 11.64
N SER A 54 -5.31 -3.20 10.40
CA SER A 54 -5.78 -4.47 9.87
C SER A 54 -5.17 -5.65 10.62
N LEU A 55 -3.90 -5.61 11.02
CA LEU A 55 -3.27 -6.69 11.79
C LEU A 55 -3.98 -6.95 13.11
N VAL A 56 -4.47 -5.91 13.80
CA VAL A 56 -5.26 -6.06 15.02
C VAL A 56 -6.56 -6.83 14.73
N LEU A 57 -7.30 -6.45 13.69
CA LEU A 57 -8.53 -7.17 13.30
C LEU A 57 -8.22 -8.62 12.88
N VAL A 58 -7.14 -8.83 12.14
CA VAL A 58 -6.72 -10.16 11.69
C VAL A 58 -6.39 -11.05 12.87
N TYR A 59 -5.70 -10.53 13.88
CA TYR A 59 -5.43 -11.25 15.12
C TYR A 59 -6.74 -11.67 15.82
N LEU A 60 -7.71 -10.75 15.93
CA LEU A 60 -9.02 -11.04 16.51
C LEU A 60 -9.78 -12.10 15.71
N PHE A 61 -9.85 -11.96 14.38
CA PHE A 61 -10.54 -12.92 13.52
C PHE A 61 -9.88 -14.29 13.51
N ASN A 62 -8.54 -14.36 13.54
CA ASN A 62 -7.81 -15.61 13.62
C ASN A 62 -8.03 -16.34 14.95
N THR A 63 -8.37 -15.61 16.02
CA THR A 63 -8.75 -16.23 17.31
C THR A 63 -10.08 -16.97 17.20
N ILE A 64 -11.01 -16.49 16.37
CA ILE A 64 -12.34 -17.08 16.16
C ILE A 64 -12.31 -18.14 15.04
N SER A 65 -11.62 -17.86 13.95
CA SER A 65 -11.54 -18.71 12.75
C SER A 65 -10.09 -18.85 12.26
N PRO A 66 -9.27 -19.71 12.89
CA PRO A 66 -7.85 -19.80 12.59
C PRO A 66 -7.53 -20.39 11.22
N THR A 67 -8.41 -21.22 10.66
CA THR A 67 -8.21 -21.91 9.37
C THR A 67 -8.43 -21.00 8.15
N THR A 68 -8.99 -19.81 8.34
CA THR A 68 -9.35 -18.86 7.27
C THR A 68 -8.45 -17.63 7.22
N THR A 69 -7.18 -17.75 7.61
CA THR A 69 -6.23 -16.62 7.80
C THR A 69 -6.17 -15.64 6.63
N ARG A 70 -6.22 -16.11 5.38
CA ARG A 70 -6.21 -15.23 4.18
C ARG A 70 -7.50 -14.43 4.01
N LEU A 71 -8.65 -15.04 4.30
CA LEU A 71 -9.93 -14.35 4.26
C LEU A 71 -10.01 -13.34 5.40
N ASN A 72 -9.54 -13.71 6.60
CA ASN A 72 -9.46 -12.81 7.75
C ASN A 72 -8.57 -11.60 7.44
N TYR A 73 -7.44 -11.80 6.75
CA TYR A 73 -6.60 -10.73 6.23
C TYR A 73 -7.34 -9.80 5.28
N THR A 74 -8.04 -10.36 4.30
CA THR A 74 -8.81 -9.56 3.34
C THR A 74 -9.92 -8.76 4.02
N LEU A 75 -10.66 -9.38 4.94
CA LEU A 75 -11.68 -8.70 5.72
C LEU A 75 -11.08 -7.59 6.60
N GLY A 76 -9.95 -7.86 7.26
CA GLY A 76 -9.24 -6.86 8.05
C GLY A 76 -8.80 -5.66 7.22
N VAL A 77 -8.27 -5.87 6.01
CA VAL A 77 -7.90 -4.77 5.08
C VAL A 77 -9.15 -4.02 4.63
N LEU A 78 -10.19 -4.72 4.17
CA LEU A 78 -11.42 -4.08 3.67
C LEU A 78 -12.13 -3.26 4.74
N ILE A 79 -12.30 -3.79 5.95
CA ILE A 79 -12.97 -3.08 7.05
C ILE A 79 -12.21 -1.79 7.38
N ILE A 80 -10.89 -1.86 7.53
CA ILE A 80 -10.08 -0.67 7.83
C ILE A 80 -10.08 0.33 6.68
N SER A 81 -10.04 -0.12 5.43
CA SER A 81 -10.17 0.75 4.26
C SER A 81 -11.53 1.46 4.21
N VAL A 82 -12.62 0.78 4.53
CA VAL A 82 -13.96 1.39 4.61
C VAL A 82 -14.04 2.39 5.76
N LEU A 83 -13.55 2.04 6.95
CA LEU A 83 -13.47 2.96 8.08
C LEU A 83 -12.66 4.21 7.73
N ARG A 84 -11.52 4.05 7.06
CA ARG A 84 -10.69 5.17 6.59
C ARG A 84 -11.46 6.06 5.62
N ALA A 85 -12.14 5.47 4.62
CA ALA A 85 -12.93 6.24 3.66
C ALA A 85 -14.04 7.03 4.39
N PHE A 86 -14.70 6.39 5.37
CA PHE A 86 -15.73 7.02 6.18
C PHE A 86 -15.17 8.20 7.00
N PHE A 87 -14.09 8.00 7.76
CA PHE A 87 -13.47 9.08 8.55
C PHE A 87 -12.96 10.23 7.67
N HIS A 88 -12.40 9.92 6.50
CA HIS A 88 -11.96 10.95 5.56
C HIS A 88 -13.14 11.75 5.01
N GLN A 89 -14.24 11.09 4.66
CA GLN A 89 -15.47 11.78 4.26
C GLN A 89 -16.02 12.67 5.38
N THR A 90 -16.00 12.20 6.63
CA THR A 90 -16.49 12.99 7.78
C THR A 90 -15.64 14.23 8.05
N LEU A 91 -14.31 14.11 7.95
CA LEU A 91 -13.39 15.21 8.27
C LEU A 91 -13.16 16.17 7.10
N SER A 92 -13.05 15.65 5.89
CA SER A 92 -12.64 16.40 4.69
C SER A 92 -13.80 16.66 3.73
N GLN A 93 -15.02 16.19 4.04
CA GLN A 93 -16.23 16.33 3.23
C GLN A 93 -16.10 15.84 1.78
N THR A 94 -15.08 15.04 1.48
CA THR A 94 -14.72 14.59 0.13
C THR A 94 -14.47 13.09 0.11
N TRP A 95 -14.91 12.46 -0.99
CA TRP A 95 -14.77 11.03 -1.18
C TRP A 95 -13.39 10.69 -1.72
N ASN A 96 -12.56 10.08 -0.88
CA ASN A 96 -11.18 9.72 -1.24
C ASN A 96 -11.04 8.24 -1.64
N LEU A 97 -11.94 7.77 -2.51
CA LEU A 97 -12.06 6.35 -2.86
C LEU A 97 -10.89 5.80 -3.69
N GLY A 98 -10.28 6.62 -4.54
CA GLY A 98 -9.13 6.23 -5.35
C GLY A 98 -7.93 5.80 -4.50
N PRO A 99 -7.36 6.70 -3.67
CA PRO A 99 -6.29 6.36 -2.74
C PRO A 99 -6.64 5.26 -1.73
N VAL A 100 -7.90 5.17 -1.29
CA VAL A 100 -8.36 4.07 -0.42
C VAL A 100 -8.32 2.72 -1.14
N SER A 101 -8.86 2.62 -2.35
CA SER A 101 -8.84 1.38 -3.12
C SER A 101 -7.42 0.98 -3.52
N LEU A 102 -6.57 1.92 -3.91
CA LEU A 102 -5.19 1.66 -4.33
C LEU A 102 -4.35 1.10 -3.17
N THR A 103 -4.48 1.69 -1.97
CA THR A 103 -3.81 1.16 -0.76
C THR A 103 -4.29 -0.24 -0.38
N ALA A 104 -5.60 -0.51 -0.47
CA ALA A 104 -6.15 -1.84 -0.23
C ALA A 104 -5.60 -2.88 -1.22
N ILE A 105 -5.60 -2.56 -2.52
CA ILE A 105 -5.07 -3.42 -3.58
C ILE A 105 -3.58 -3.68 -3.34
N PHE A 106 -2.80 -2.64 -3.03
CA PHE A 106 -1.36 -2.77 -2.80
C PHE A 106 -1.03 -3.69 -1.62
N LEU A 107 -1.83 -3.68 -0.56
CA LEU A 107 -1.68 -4.57 0.59
C LEU A 107 -2.10 -6.02 0.27
N LEU A 108 -3.15 -6.20 -0.52
CA LEU A 108 -3.63 -7.53 -0.90
C LEU A 108 -2.72 -8.21 -1.93
N ILE A 109 -2.10 -7.47 -2.84
CA ILE A 109 -1.25 -8.04 -3.91
C ILE A 109 -0.20 -9.01 -3.36
N PRO A 110 0.66 -8.66 -2.38
CA PRO A 110 1.65 -9.58 -1.82
C PRO A 110 1.04 -10.85 -1.22
N ALA A 111 -0.10 -10.72 -0.55
CA ALA A 111 -0.79 -11.86 0.08
C ALA A 111 -1.34 -12.85 -0.96
N TYR A 112 -1.69 -12.37 -2.15
CA TYR A 112 -2.27 -13.18 -3.23
C TYR A 112 -1.32 -13.42 -4.40
N LEU A 113 -0.10 -12.86 -4.39
CA LEU A 113 0.85 -12.86 -5.49
C LEU A 113 1.16 -14.29 -5.99
N VAL A 114 1.44 -15.20 -5.06
CA VAL A 114 1.76 -16.61 -5.37
C VAL A 114 0.57 -17.32 -6.00
N SER A 115 -0.64 -17.08 -5.49
CA SER A 115 -1.87 -17.66 -6.06
C SER A 115 -2.17 -17.09 -7.44
N SER A 116 -2.02 -15.77 -7.62
CA SER A 116 -2.17 -15.10 -8.92
C SER A 116 -1.15 -15.59 -9.94
N LEU A 117 0.11 -15.78 -9.56
CA LEU A 117 1.15 -16.32 -10.44
C LEU A 117 0.81 -17.74 -10.88
N ARG A 118 0.42 -18.62 -9.95
CA ARG A 118 0.01 -20.00 -10.29
C ARG A 118 -1.17 -20.02 -11.27
N PHE A 119 -2.16 -19.16 -11.04
CA PHE A 119 -3.31 -19.03 -11.93
C PHE A 119 -2.90 -18.51 -13.31
N GLY A 120 -2.06 -17.47 -13.37
CA GLY A 120 -1.53 -16.92 -14.62
C GLY A 120 -0.74 -17.96 -15.42
N PHE A 121 0.15 -18.71 -14.76
CA PHE A 121 0.90 -19.80 -15.41
C PHE A 121 -0.01 -20.92 -15.93
N TYR A 122 -1.04 -21.31 -15.18
CA TYR A 122 -2.02 -22.29 -15.64
C TYR A 122 -2.76 -21.80 -16.88
N PHE A 123 -3.18 -20.53 -16.89
CA PHE A 123 -3.91 -19.93 -17.99
C PHE A 123 -3.04 -19.82 -19.26
N LEU A 124 -1.79 -19.37 -19.11
CA LEU A 124 -0.81 -19.31 -20.20
C LEU A 124 -0.52 -20.70 -20.77
N LYS A 125 -0.36 -21.71 -19.91
CA LYS A 125 -0.16 -23.10 -20.32
C LYS A 125 -1.36 -23.63 -21.09
N LYS A 126 -2.59 -23.34 -20.63
CA LYS A 126 -3.82 -23.70 -21.31
C LYS A 126 -3.89 -23.06 -22.70
N PHE A 127 -3.69 -21.75 -22.79
CA PHE A 127 -3.68 -21.02 -24.07
C PHE A 127 -2.64 -21.58 -25.05
N ARG A 128 -1.43 -21.87 -24.57
CA ARG A 128 -0.38 -22.47 -25.40
C ARG A 128 -0.77 -23.86 -25.91
N ASN A 129 -1.36 -24.69 -25.06
CA ASN A 129 -1.79 -26.04 -25.44
C ASN A 129 -2.94 -26.01 -26.46
N GLU A 130 -3.93 -25.12 -26.29
CA GLU A 130 -5.03 -24.94 -27.26
C GLU A 130 -4.50 -24.48 -28.63
N LYS A 131 -3.53 -23.54 -28.63
CA LYS A 131 -2.89 -23.08 -29.86
C LYS A 131 -2.12 -24.22 -30.55
N MET A 132 -1.37 -25.02 -29.78
CA MET A 132 -0.58 -26.13 -30.32
C MET A 132 -1.46 -27.28 -30.84
N ASN A 133 -2.54 -27.60 -30.13
CA ASN A 133 -3.53 -28.60 -30.56
C ASN A 133 -4.23 -28.18 -31.86
N SER A 134 -4.55 -26.89 -32.01
CA SER A 134 -5.14 -26.35 -33.24
C SER A 134 -4.19 -26.49 -34.44
N ILE A 135 -2.91 -26.18 -34.25
CA ILE A 135 -1.88 -26.33 -35.29
C ILE A 135 -1.70 -27.81 -35.69
N GLN A 136 -1.66 -28.73 -34.72
CA GLN A 136 -1.57 -30.16 -35.00
C GLN A 136 -2.79 -30.70 -35.76
N LYS A 137 -3.99 -30.22 -35.43
CA LYS A 137 -5.22 -30.61 -36.12
C LYS A 137 -5.20 -30.18 -37.59
N ILE A 138 -4.78 -28.94 -37.86
CA ILE A 138 -4.62 -28.41 -39.23
C ILE A 138 -3.56 -29.19 -40.01
N SER A 139 -2.42 -29.50 -39.39
CA SER A 139 -1.35 -30.29 -40.01
C SER A 139 -1.80 -31.71 -40.38
N LYS A 140 -2.51 -32.40 -39.47
CA LYS A 140 -3.09 -33.72 -39.75
C LYS A 140 -4.11 -33.67 -40.88
N GLN A 141 -4.98 -32.66 -40.91
CA GLN A 141 -5.98 -32.49 -41.97
C GLN A 141 -5.31 -32.31 -43.35
N GLY A 142 -4.30 -31.46 -43.44
CA GLY A 142 -3.56 -31.23 -44.68
C GLY A 142 -2.79 -32.48 -45.18
N SER A 143 -2.22 -33.26 -44.26
CA SER A 143 -1.53 -34.51 -44.60
C SER A 143 -2.48 -35.58 -45.15
N ILE A 144 -3.71 -35.69 -44.62
CA ILE A 144 -4.73 -36.63 -45.11
C ILE A 144 -5.19 -36.24 -46.53
N THR A 145 -5.42 -34.95 -46.77
CA THR A 145 -5.83 -34.44 -48.10
C THR A 145 -4.75 -34.68 -49.16
N PHE A 146 -3.48 -34.43 -48.83
CA PHE A 146 -2.35 -34.70 -49.73
C PHE A 146 -2.21 -36.18 -50.08
N LYS A 147 -2.37 -37.07 -49.09
CA LYS A 147 -2.24 -38.52 -49.29
C LYS A 147 -3.34 -39.06 -50.20
N ASN A 148 -4.57 -38.54 -50.08
CA ASN A 148 -5.68 -38.93 -50.95
C ASN A 148 -5.53 -38.43 -52.39
N HIS A 149 -4.80 -37.34 -52.62
CA HIS A 149 -4.60 -36.77 -53.96
C HIS A 149 -3.50 -37.49 -54.78
N PHE A 150 -2.62 -38.25 -54.11
CA PHE A 150 -1.52 -39.00 -54.74
C PHE A 150 -1.84 -40.48 -55.03
N ILE A 151 -3.00 -40.96 -54.58
CA ILE A 151 -3.45 -42.37 -54.73
C ILE A 151 -4.51 -42.51 -55.85
N LEU A 152 -4.90 -41.40 -56.49
CA LEU A 152 -5.73 -41.35 -57.71
C LEU A 152 -4.84 -41.07 -58.92
#